data_AF-A0A9R1XME3-F1
#
_entry.id   AF-A0A9R1XME3-F1
#
_cell.length_a   1.000
_cell.length_b   1.000
_cell.length_c   1.000
_cell.angle_alpha   90.00
_cell.angle_beta   90.00
_cell.angle_gamma   90.00
#
_symmetry.space_group_name_H-M   'P 1'
#
loop_
_entity.id
_entity.type
_entity.pdbx_description
1 polymer ?
#
loop_
_entity_poly.entity_id
_entity_poly.type
_entity_poly.pdbx_seq_one_letter_code
_entity_poly.pdbx_strand_id
1 'polypeptide(L)'
;MDTPSPKEVKKEVEKEGSLLIDRFDVSEVTWDSSTNNNLIPPEECKESDTGGYNTTKGMRAVVEPLLVSHFGLSITKEVFLRYKKTIIKCISKEETKLINVTESMTTKA
;
A
#
# COMPACT_ATOMS: atom_id res chain seq x y z
N MET A 1 -13.06 -2.46 -2.65
CA MET A 1 -12.13 -1.32 -2.72
C MET A 1 -11.58 -1.37 -4.12
N ASP A 2 -11.88 -0.36 -4.91
CA ASP A 2 -11.44 -0.29 -6.31
C ASP A 2 -10.03 0.32 -6.35
N THR A 3 -9.18 -0.17 -7.24
CA THR A 3 -7.82 0.35 -7.44
C THR A 3 -7.70 0.78 -8.90
N PRO A 4 -7.87 2.07 -9.21
CA PRO A 4 -7.94 2.53 -10.60
C PRO A 4 -6.60 2.32 -11.29
N SER A 5 -6.67 1.85 -12.54
CA SER A 5 -5.50 1.73 -13.40
C SER A 5 -5.02 3.10 -13.86
N PRO A 6 -3.73 3.25 -14.22
CA PRO A 6 -3.20 4.49 -14.79
C PRO A 6 -4.02 5.01 -15.98
N LYS A 7 -4.57 4.09 -16.80
CA LYS A 7 -5.41 4.44 -17.94
C LYS A 7 -6.79 4.98 -17.53
N GLU A 8 -7.39 4.42 -16.49
CA GLU A 8 -8.69 4.88 -15.98
C GLU A 8 -8.57 6.27 -15.37
N VAL A 9 -7.51 6.52 -14.58
CA VAL A 9 -7.23 7.84 -13.99
C VAL A 9 -7.14 8.89 -15.11
N LYS A 10 -6.24 8.67 -16.08
CA LYS A 10 -6.04 9.60 -17.19
C LYS A 10 -7.33 9.84 -17.99
N LYS A 11 -8.07 8.77 -18.30
CA LYS A 11 -9.31 8.85 -19.07
C LYS A 11 -10.38 9.66 -18.35
N GLU A 12 -10.53 9.49 -17.04
CA GLU A 12 -11.56 10.19 -16.29
C GLU A 12 -11.28 11.69 -16.21
N VAL A 13 -10.01 12.07 -16.09
CA VAL A 13 -9.57 13.48 -16.12
C VAL A 13 -9.86 14.12 -17.49
N GLU A 14 -9.46 13.46 -18.58
CA GLU A 14 -9.71 13.96 -19.94
C GLU A 14 -11.21 14.11 -20.22
N LYS A 15 -12.01 13.17 -19.69
CA LYS A 15 -13.48 13.18 -19.79
C LYS A 15 -14.12 14.30 -18.98
N GLU A 16 -13.63 14.59 -17.77
CA GLU A 16 -14.13 15.68 -16.93
C GLU A 16 -13.87 17.04 -17.60
N GLY A 17 -12.66 17.23 -18.11
CA GLY A 17 -12.37 18.27 -19.10
C GLY A 17 -12.06 19.66 -18.55
N SER A 18 -12.10 19.91 -17.24
CA SER A 18 -11.70 21.20 -16.63
C SER A 18 -10.19 21.34 -16.41
N LEU A 19 -9.46 20.22 -16.43
CA LEU A 19 -8.02 20.16 -16.17
C LEU A 19 -7.21 19.81 -17.43
N LEU A 20 -5.98 20.33 -17.48
CA LEU A 20 -4.92 19.90 -18.39
C LEU A 20 -3.91 19.07 -17.60
N ILE A 21 -3.51 17.93 -18.15
CA ILE A 21 -2.45 17.09 -17.56
C ILE A 21 -1.10 17.62 -18.07
N ASP A 22 -0.32 18.22 -17.17
CA ASP A 22 1.02 18.72 -17.47
C ASP A 22 2.06 17.59 -17.41
N ARG A 23 1.90 16.68 -16.44
CA ARG A 23 2.76 15.51 -16.24
C ARG A 23 1.95 14.32 -15.76
N PHE A 24 2.29 13.15 -16.28
CA PHE A 24 1.73 11.87 -15.90
C PHE A 24 2.88 10.89 -15.62
N ASP A 25 2.92 10.31 -14.43
CA ASP A 25 3.99 9.41 -14.02
C ASP A 25 3.42 8.17 -13.31
N VAL A 26 4.08 7.04 -13.52
CA VAL A 26 3.75 5.77 -12.85
C VAL A 26 5.02 5.26 -12.20
N SER A 27 5.02 5.24 -10.88
CA SER A 27 6.17 4.80 -10.09
C SER A 27 5.81 3.56 -9.29
N GLU A 28 6.79 2.67 -9.15
CA GLU A 28 6.66 1.49 -8.30
C GLU A 28 7.39 1.73 -6.98
N VAL A 29 6.76 1.35 -5.86
CA VAL A 29 7.37 1.40 -4.53
C VAL A 29 7.31 0.01 -3.93
N THR A 30 8.47 -0.55 -3.56
CA THR A 30 8.52 -1.85 -2.90
C THR A 30 7.82 -1.75 -1.54
N TRP A 31 6.92 -2.69 -1.27
CA TRP A 31 6.05 -2.68 -0.08
C TRP A 31 6.84 -2.80 1.24
N ASP A 32 8.08 -3.26 1.19
CA ASP A 32 9.00 -3.38 2.33
C ASP A 32 9.93 -2.16 2.53
N SER A 33 9.91 -1.18 1.63
CA SER A 33 10.93 -0.12 1.52
C SER A 33 10.91 0.92 2.65
N SER A 34 10.02 0.76 3.63
CA SER A 34 10.01 1.57 4.87
C SER A 34 11.07 1.14 5.88
N THR A 35 11.97 0.24 5.49
CA THR A 35 13.00 -0.32 6.38
C THR A 35 14.29 0.50 6.37
N ASN A 36 14.44 1.34 7.40
CA ASN A 36 15.77 1.61 7.97
C ASN A 36 16.31 0.31 8.59
N ASN A 37 16.75 -0.64 7.77
CA ASN A 37 17.35 -1.91 8.21
C ASN A 37 18.76 -1.76 8.80
N ASN A 38 19.29 -0.54 8.94
CA ASN A 38 20.65 -0.28 9.43
C ASN A 38 20.80 -0.26 10.96
N LEU A 39 19.76 -0.60 11.73
CA LEU A 39 19.81 -0.53 13.21
C LEU A 39 19.81 -1.89 13.92
N ILE A 40 19.73 -3.01 13.20
CA ILE A 40 19.74 -4.35 13.81
C ILE A 40 20.96 -5.12 13.28
N PRO A 41 21.90 -5.55 14.15
CA PRO A 41 23.04 -6.36 13.75
C PRO A 41 22.59 -7.63 13.01
N PRO A 42 23.31 -8.07 11.96
CA PRO A 42 22.95 -9.24 11.15
C PRO A 42 22.71 -10.53 11.95
N GLU A 43 23.31 -10.62 13.14
CA GLU A 43 23.27 -11.79 14.02
C GLU A 43 21.97 -11.93 14.82
N GLU A 44 21.14 -10.87 14.91
CA GLU A 44 19.83 -10.89 15.59
C GLU A 44 18.65 -11.01 14.62
N CYS A 45 18.89 -11.02 13.31
CA CYS A 45 17.87 -11.13 12.29
C CYS A 45 17.29 -12.55 12.22
N LYS A 46 16.21 -12.82 12.96
CA LYS A 46 15.37 -14.00 12.68
C LYS A 46 14.69 -13.81 11.32
N GLU A 47 14.56 -14.91 10.58
CA GLU A 47 13.96 -15.06 9.23
C GLU A 47 12.55 -14.41 9.05
N SER A 48 11.95 -13.91 10.13
CA SER A 48 10.61 -13.33 10.23
C SER A 48 10.56 -11.83 10.53
N ASP A 49 11.69 -11.17 10.80
CA ASP A 49 11.73 -9.78 11.28
C ASP A 49 12.46 -8.87 10.30
N THR A 50 11.71 -8.08 9.54
CA THR A 50 11.89 -6.60 9.43
C THR A 50 11.00 -6.01 8.33
N GLY A 51 10.82 -6.69 7.20
CA GLY A 51 9.98 -6.18 6.09
C GLY A 51 8.46 -6.27 6.33
N GLY A 52 7.94 -7.46 6.59
CA GLY A 52 6.47 -7.68 6.66
C GLY A 52 5.77 -7.13 7.91
N TYR A 53 6.49 -6.91 9.01
CA TYR A 53 5.88 -6.48 10.28
C TYR A 53 5.47 -5.00 10.27
N ASN A 54 6.20 -4.15 9.57
CA ASN A 54 5.90 -2.72 9.52
C ASN A 54 4.77 -2.41 8.54
N THR A 55 4.74 -3.07 7.37
CA THR A 55 3.67 -2.83 6.40
C THR A 55 2.31 -3.40 6.83
N THR A 56 2.30 -4.47 7.63
CA THR A 56 1.06 -4.99 8.22
C THR A 56 0.45 -4.03 9.25
N LYS A 57 1.26 -3.27 9.98
CA LYS A 57 0.79 -2.21 10.87
C LYS A 57 0.24 -1.01 10.10
N GLY A 58 0.93 -0.59 9.02
CA GLY A 58 0.46 0.49 8.15
C GLY A 58 -0.93 0.19 7.58
N MET A 59 -1.12 -1.00 7.00
CA MET A 59 -2.43 -1.39 6.47
C MET A 59 -3.50 -1.55 7.56
N ARG A 60 -3.11 -2.03 8.76
CA ARG A 60 -4.02 -2.09 9.90
C ARG A 60 -4.54 -0.71 10.29
N ALA A 61 -3.67 0.30 10.38
CA ALA A 61 -4.08 1.66 10.70
C ALA A 61 -5.11 2.22 9.72
N VAL A 62 -5.02 1.87 8.43
CA VAL A 62 -5.95 2.29 7.38
C VAL A 62 -7.30 1.55 7.46
N VAL A 63 -7.27 0.23 7.67
CA VAL A 63 -8.46 -0.64 7.47
C VAL A 63 -9.19 -0.99 8.77
N GLU A 64 -8.52 -0.93 9.92
CA GLU A 64 -9.11 -1.29 11.22
C GLU A 64 -10.39 -0.52 11.55
N PRO A 65 -10.52 0.81 11.33
CA PRO A 65 -11.77 1.51 11.57
C PRO A 65 -12.95 0.96 10.75
N LEU A 66 -12.69 0.58 9.49
CA LEU A 66 -13.71 0.01 8.60
C LEU A 66 -14.14 -1.39 9.06
N LEU A 67 -13.18 -2.22 9.46
CA LEU A 67 -13.47 -3.56 9.97
C LEU A 67 -14.23 -3.52 11.30
N VAL A 68 -13.84 -2.63 12.21
CA VAL A 68 -14.51 -2.47 13.50
C VAL A 68 -15.93 -1.92 13.30
N SER A 69 -16.11 -0.96 12.39
CA SER A 69 -17.45 -0.41 12.10
C SER A 69 -18.41 -1.46 11.54
N HIS A 70 -17.92 -2.45 10.78
CA HIS A 70 -18.78 -3.43 10.13
C HIS A 70 -18.92 -4.73 10.92
N PHE A 71 -17.85 -5.21 11.56
CA PHE A 71 -17.80 -6.50 12.24
C PHE A 71 -17.65 -6.41 13.77
N GLY A 72 -17.43 -5.21 14.31
CA GLY A 72 -17.12 -5.01 15.73
C GLY A 72 -15.68 -5.42 16.09
N LEU A 73 -15.33 -5.28 17.37
CA LEU A 73 -13.97 -5.53 17.88
C LEU A 73 -13.62 -7.02 18.04
N SER A 74 -14.62 -7.89 18.05
CA SER A 74 -14.46 -9.31 18.43
C SER A 74 -13.54 -10.08 17.48
N ILE A 75 -13.55 -9.75 16.19
CA ILE A 75 -12.77 -10.46 15.17
C ILE A 75 -11.47 -9.73 14.79
N THR A 76 -11.34 -8.45 15.11
CA THR A 76 -10.28 -7.57 14.59
C THR A 76 -8.88 -8.12 14.86
N LYS A 77 -8.63 -8.60 16.08
CA LYS A 77 -7.32 -9.18 16.46
C LYS A 77 -6.97 -10.41 15.63
N GLU A 78 -7.92 -11.31 15.44
CA GLU A 78 -7.71 -12.57 14.71
C GLU A 78 -7.51 -12.32 13.20
N VAL A 79 -8.31 -11.40 12.62
CA VAL A 79 -8.18 -11.00 11.21
C VAL A 79 -6.79 -10.47 10.92
N PHE A 80 -6.27 -9.55 11.74
CA PHE A 80 -4.94 -8.99 11.52
C PHE A 80 -3.80 -9.99 11.78
N LEU A 81 -4.00 -10.98 12.66
CA LEU A 81 -3.02 -12.05 12.85
C LEU A 81 -2.91 -12.93 11.60
N ARG A 82 -4.05 -13.31 11.00
CA ARG A 82 -4.09 -14.05 9.73
C ARG A 82 -3.52 -13.22 8.58
N TYR A 83 -3.89 -11.94 8.50
CA TYR A 83 -3.37 -11.01 7.51
C TYR A 83 -1.84 -10.92 7.57
N LYS A 84 -1.25 -10.78 8.77
CA LYS A 84 0.21 -10.76 8.95
C LYS A 84 0.87 -12.03 8.38
N LYS A 85 0.32 -13.21 8.68
CA LYS A 85 0.85 -14.49 8.16
C LYS A 85 0.77 -14.55 6.63
N THR A 86 -0.31 -14.10 6.04
CA THR A 86 -0.49 -14.06 4.58
C THR A 86 0.53 -13.13 3.93
N ILE A 87 0.70 -11.91 4.44
CA ILE A 87 1.67 -10.95 3.89
C ILE A 87 3.09 -11.49 3.96
N ILE A 88 3.51 -12.06 5.10
CA ILE A 88 4.84 -12.67 5.26
C ILE A 88 5.07 -13.77 4.19
N LYS A 89 4.06 -14.61 3.93
CA LYS A 89 4.13 -15.65 2.91
C LYS A 89 4.17 -15.09 1.47
N CYS A 90 3.52 -13.96 1.21
CA CYS A 90 3.52 -13.32 -0.11
C CYS A 90 4.87 -12.68 -0.40
N ILE A 91 5.39 -11.86 0.52
CA ILE A 91 6.66 -11.15 0.37
C ILE A 91 7.86 -12.12 0.32
N SER A 92 7.75 -13.31 0.91
CA SER A 92 8.81 -14.33 0.83
C SER A 92 8.89 -15.01 -0.54
N LYS A 93 7.88 -14.85 -1.40
CA LYS A 93 7.79 -15.52 -2.70
C LYS A 93 8.06 -14.58 -3.87
N GLU A 94 7.59 -13.34 -3.75
CA GLU A 94 7.58 -12.37 -4.83
C GLU A 94 7.86 -10.97 -4.28
N GLU A 95 8.54 -10.15 -5.08
CA GLU A 95 8.72 -8.73 -4.76
C GLU A 95 7.35 -8.04 -4.82
N THR A 96 6.83 -7.66 -3.67
CA THR A 96 5.52 -6.98 -3.59
C THR A 96 5.71 -5.49 -3.80
N LYS A 97 5.04 -4.92 -4.80
CA LYS A 97 5.15 -3.51 -5.19
C LYS A 97 3.81 -2.79 -5.15
N LEU A 98 3.84 -1.52 -4.82
CA LEU A 98 2.74 -0.58 -5.02
C LEU A 98 2.96 0.21 -6.29
N ILE A 99 1.89 0.35 -7.06
CA ILE A 99 1.88 1.22 -8.22
C ILE A 99 1.23 2.54 -7.79
N ASN A 100 2.00 3.62 -7.84
CA ASN A 100 1.51 4.97 -7.61
C ASN A 100 1.38 5.68 -8.95
N VAL A 101 0.20 6.24 -9.21
CA VAL A 101 -0.06 7.14 -10.34
C VAL A 101 0.05 8.57 -9.82
N THR A 102 0.90 9.38 -10.44
CA THR A 102 1.07 10.79 -10.08
C THR A 102 0.78 11.67 -11.28
N GLU A 103 -0.12 12.64 -11.09
CA GLU A 103 -0.49 13.61 -12.11
C GLU A 103 -0.22 15.03 -11.61
N SER A 104 0.39 15.86 -12.46
CA SER A 104 0.44 17.31 -12.27
C SER A 104 -0.51 17.94 -13.26
N MET A 105 -1.30 18.91 -12.79
CA MET A 105 -2.42 19.44 -13.56
C MET A 105 -2.60 20.94 -13.35
N THR A 106 -3.09 21.59 -14.39
CA THR A 106 -3.51 22.99 -14.36
C THR A 106 -4.96 23.12 -14.80
N THR A 107 -5.64 24.14 -14.29
CA THR A 107 -7.00 24.46 -14.74
C THR A 107 -6.96 24.99 -16.17
N LYS A 108 -7.88 24.53 -17.02
CA LYS A 108 -8.12 25.17 -18.32
C LYS A 108 -8.65 26.59 -18.08
N ALA A 109 -8.14 27.52 -18.89
CA ALA A 109 -8.66 28.87 -18.98
C ALA A 109 -9.98 28.90 -19.75
#